data_AF-A0A271KLN1-F1
#
_entry.id   AF-A0A271KLN1-F1
#
_cell.length_a   1.000
_cell.length_b   1.000
_cell.length_c   1.000
_cell.angle_alpha   90.00
_cell.angle_beta   90.00
_cell.angle_gamma   90.00
#
_symmetry.space_group_name_H-M   'P 1'
#
loop_
_entity.id
_entity.type
_entity.pdbx_description
1 polymer ?
#
loop_
_entity_poly.entity_id
_entity_poly.type
_entity_poly.pdbx_seq_one_letter_code
_entity_poly.pdbx_strand_id
1 'polypeptide(L)'
;MAVRDAFGLTFSGATEAGFSSYSQAVRELQCFIGDPVGSVDRAIAEDPGFVMAHVFKGYLFGLATEREATAVARTCYEASLPLAATPREQAHVAALGRLAAGGWHQAARLLEDIAIEFPLDALALQTGHQIDFFTGNARMLRDRIGRALPSWQSGMPGYHAILGMQAFGLEEMGDYARAEKLGRMAVDIEPRDGWAQHAVAHVMEMQSRQKDGIAWMRANPEAWTKESFLQVHNWWHLALFHYDLGETEQVLALYDGPIYGERSTLALNMVDASAILWRLHLGGVDVGPRWAALAANWTKASAGNYAFNDAHAMMAFVGAGQEAPVRALLEAQSEALHGNDDNAAFTRDVGHPLTLAIKAFGDGNYAETLRLIRPIRAIAHRFGGSHAQRDVIDLTLIEAALRSGDHALATALAAERALARPDSLLSALFSRRAADLSEN
;
A
#
# COMPACT_ATOMS: atom_id res chain seq x y z
N MET A 1 -36.23 11.08 1.36
CA MET A 1 -35.55 12.26 1.91
C MET A 1 -34.16 12.33 1.29
N ALA A 2 -33.57 13.51 1.15
CA ALA A 2 -32.22 13.67 0.63
C ALA A 2 -31.58 14.93 1.22
N VAL A 3 -30.28 14.85 1.50
CA VAL A 3 -29.44 15.96 1.98
C VAL A 3 -28.51 16.38 0.85
N ARG A 4 -28.05 17.63 0.84
CA ARG A 4 -26.96 18.09 -0.04
C ARG A 4 -25.78 18.55 0.81
N ASP A 5 -24.57 18.19 0.39
CA ASP A 5 -23.36 18.66 1.05
C ASP A 5 -22.97 20.08 0.63
N ALA A 6 -21.82 20.55 1.16
CA ALA A 6 -21.24 21.86 0.84
C ALA A 6 -20.82 22.01 -0.63
N PHE A 7 -20.71 20.91 -1.39
CA PHE A 7 -20.37 20.89 -2.82
C PHE A 7 -21.61 20.72 -3.71
N GLY A 8 -22.80 20.66 -3.12
CA GLY A 8 -24.07 20.52 -3.82
C GLY A 8 -24.41 19.09 -4.24
N LEU A 9 -23.61 18.10 -3.81
CA LEU A 9 -23.81 16.68 -4.08
C LEU A 9 -25.00 16.15 -3.28
N THR A 10 -25.93 15.46 -3.96
CA THR A 10 -27.13 14.90 -3.32
C THR A 10 -26.84 13.55 -2.67
N PHE A 11 -27.38 13.33 -1.47
CA PHE A 11 -27.27 12.11 -0.68
C PHE A 11 -28.67 11.56 -0.40
N SER A 12 -29.09 10.57 -1.19
CA SER A 12 -30.42 9.97 -1.14
C SER A 12 -30.58 9.08 0.08
N GLY A 13 -31.75 9.18 0.71
CA GLY A 13 -32.10 8.40 1.90
C GLY A 13 -31.50 8.92 3.20
N ALA A 14 -30.68 9.97 3.16
CA ALA A 14 -30.11 10.61 4.35
C ALA A 14 -31.07 11.61 5.00
N THR A 15 -30.96 11.71 6.32
CA THR A 15 -31.33 12.85 7.15
C THR A 15 -30.07 13.58 7.62
N GLU A 16 -30.22 14.73 8.28
CA GLU A 16 -29.07 15.48 8.83
C GLU A 16 -28.27 14.66 9.86
N ALA A 17 -28.94 13.79 10.64
CA ALA A 17 -28.27 12.94 11.62
C ALA A 17 -27.34 11.93 10.95
N GLY A 18 -27.87 11.11 10.02
CA GLY A 18 -27.07 10.15 9.28
C GLY A 18 -25.99 10.81 8.43
N PHE A 19 -26.28 11.98 7.84
CA PHE A 19 -25.29 12.75 7.07
C PHE A 19 -24.13 13.25 7.96
N SER A 20 -24.39 13.65 9.20
CA SER A 20 -23.35 14.05 10.14
C SER A 20 -22.42 12.88 10.50
N SER A 21 -23.00 11.71 10.80
CA SER A 21 -22.25 10.47 11.08
C SER A 21 -21.41 10.02 9.88
N TYR A 22 -21.98 10.11 8.67
CA TYR A 22 -21.28 9.82 7.42
C TYR A 22 -20.12 10.79 7.15
N SER A 23 -20.36 12.10 7.33
CA SER A 23 -19.32 13.12 7.12
C SER A 23 -18.13 12.94 8.07
N GLN A 24 -18.41 12.52 9.31
CA GLN A 24 -17.37 12.14 10.25
C GLN A 24 -16.56 10.93 9.74
N ALA A 25 -17.23 9.89 9.22
CA ALA A 25 -16.57 8.72 8.65
C ALA A 25 -15.67 9.08 7.44
N VAL A 26 -16.13 9.97 6.56
CA VAL A 26 -15.34 10.46 5.42
C VAL A 26 -14.09 11.20 5.91
N ARG A 27 -14.21 12.08 6.91
CA ARG A 27 -13.07 12.79 7.50
C ARG A 27 -12.05 11.84 8.13
N GLU A 28 -12.54 10.82 8.84
CA GLU A 28 -11.72 9.75 9.42
C GLU A 28 -10.93 9.01 8.34
N LEU A 29 -11.57 8.65 7.22
CA LEU A 29 -10.90 8.03 6.08
C LEU A 29 -9.90 8.98 5.41
N GLN A 30 -10.23 10.26 5.24
CA GLN A 30 -9.33 11.26 4.62
C GLN A 30 -8.00 11.40 5.37
N CYS A 31 -8.03 11.28 6.70
CA CYS A 31 -6.81 11.31 7.52
C CYS A 31 -6.24 9.91 7.83
N PHE A 32 -6.95 8.83 7.48
CA PHE A 32 -6.67 7.46 7.91
C PHE A 32 -6.56 7.33 9.44
N ILE A 33 -7.57 7.82 10.16
CA ILE A 33 -7.63 7.82 11.64
C ILE A 33 -8.98 7.34 12.18
N GLY A 34 -9.02 7.02 13.47
CA GLY A 34 -10.27 6.85 14.22
C GLY A 34 -10.99 5.54 13.91
N ASP A 35 -12.31 5.59 13.74
CA ASP A 35 -13.13 4.43 13.43
C ASP A 35 -14.21 4.78 12.38
N PRO A 36 -13.81 4.87 11.08
CA PRO A 36 -14.74 5.20 10.01
C PRO A 36 -15.80 4.11 9.82
N VAL A 37 -15.54 2.86 10.22
CA VAL A 37 -16.52 1.78 10.19
C VAL A 37 -17.61 2.02 11.23
N GLY A 38 -17.24 2.29 12.48
CA GLY A 38 -18.20 2.63 13.52
C GLY A 38 -19.00 3.89 13.21
N SER A 39 -18.37 4.90 12.61
CA SER A 39 -19.05 6.13 12.18
C SER A 39 -20.06 5.89 11.06
N VAL A 40 -19.72 5.11 10.03
CA VAL A 40 -20.67 4.80 8.95
C VAL A 40 -21.77 3.83 9.42
N ASP A 41 -21.48 2.94 10.36
CA ASP A 41 -22.51 2.05 10.94
C ASP A 41 -23.57 2.84 11.71
N ARG A 42 -23.18 3.91 12.42
CA ARG A 42 -24.15 4.85 13.00
C ARG A 42 -25.00 5.53 11.93
N ALA A 43 -24.38 5.99 10.84
CA ALA A 43 -25.12 6.61 9.74
C ALA A 43 -26.16 5.65 9.11
N ILE A 44 -25.80 4.38 8.92
CA ILE A 44 -26.72 3.35 8.40
C ILE A 44 -27.83 3.02 9.41
N ALA A 45 -27.51 3.00 10.71
CA ALA A 45 -28.50 2.74 11.75
C ALA A 45 -29.53 3.88 11.88
N GLU A 46 -29.07 5.12 11.74
CA GLU A 46 -29.92 6.32 11.73
C GLU A 46 -30.80 6.35 10.46
N ASP A 47 -30.19 6.08 9.30
CA ASP A 47 -30.84 6.15 8.00
C ASP A 47 -30.57 4.87 7.16
N PRO A 48 -31.36 3.79 7.33
CA PRO A 48 -31.13 2.53 6.61
C PRO A 48 -31.22 2.66 5.08
N GLY A 49 -31.92 3.68 4.59
CA GLY A 49 -32.04 4.01 3.17
C GLY A 49 -30.88 4.84 2.61
N PHE A 50 -29.88 5.20 3.43
CA PHE A 50 -28.80 6.10 3.02
C PHE A 50 -27.80 5.40 2.10
N VAL A 51 -27.94 5.64 0.78
CA VAL A 51 -27.19 4.95 -0.27
C VAL A 51 -25.67 5.07 -0.08
N MET A 52 -25.17 6.30 0.08
CA MET A 52 -23.72 6.53 0.13
C MET A 52 -23.07 6.01 1.40
N ALA A 53 -23.82 5.84 2.51
CA ALA A 53 -23.28 5.20 3.70
C ALA A 53 -23.01 3.70 3.46
N HIS A 54 -23.93 2.99 2.80
CA HIS A 54 -23.70 1.60 2.37
C HIS A 54 -22.52 1.51 1.38
N VAL A 55 -22.47 2.41 0.39
CA VAL A 55 -21.37 2.45 -0.58
C VAL A 55 -20.02 2.66 0.11
N PHE A 56 -19.92 3.65 1.00
CA PHE A 56 -18.69 3.97 1.72
C PHE A 56 -18.22 2.79 2.56
N LYS A 57 -19.11 2.17 3.35
CA LYS A 57 -18.79 0.95 4.09
C LYS A 57 -18.29 -0.14 3.13
N GLY A 58 -18.98 -0.33 2.01
CA GLY A 58 -18.59 -1.29 0.99
C GLY A 58 -17.17 -1.05 0.47
N TYR A 59 -16.78 0.20 0.21
CA TYR A 59 -15.42 0.52 -0.21
C TYR A 59 -14.36 0.28 0.87
N LEU A 60 -14.63 0.64 2.13
CA LEU A 60 -13.70 0.36 3.23
C LEU A 60 -13.32 -1.12 3.29
N PHE A 61 -14.32 -2.00 3.24
CA PHE A 61 -14.10 -3.43 3.29
C PHE A 61 -13.57 -4.00 1.97
N GLY A 62 -14.01 -3.47 0.82
CA GLY A 62 -13.53 -3.88 -0.50
C GLY A 62 -12.04 -3.59 -0.73
N LEU A 63 -11.49 -2.58 -0.05
CA LEU A 63 -10.08 -2.19 -0.13
C LEU A 63 -9.21 -2.81 0.97
N ALA A 64 -9.77 -3.60 1.89
CA ALA A 64 -9.02 -4.18 3.02
C ALA A 64 -8.05 -5.30 2.59
N THR A 65 -8.15 -5.82 1.36
CA THR A 65 -7.36 -6.95 0.81
C THR A 65 -7.50 -8.28 1.58
N GLU A 66 -8.55 -8.41 2.40
CA GLU A 66 -8.89 -9.61 3.16
C GLU A 66 -10.12 -10.31 2.56
N ARG A 67 -10.11 -11.65 2.53
CA ARG A 67 -11.18 -12.44 1.90
C ARG A 67 -12.54 -12.24 2.59
N GLU A 68 -12.51 -12.19 3.91
CA GLU A 68 -13.69 -12.01 4.77
C GLU A 68 -14.30 -10.61 4.57
N ALA A 69 -13.46 -9.60 4.35
CA ALA A 69 -13.91 -8.23 4.08
C ALA A 69 -14.66 -8.12 2.75
N THR A 70 -14.26 -8.87 1.72
CA THR A 70 -14.97 -8.93 0.43
C THR A 70 -16.45 -9.33 0.59
N ALA A 71 -16.78 -10.21 1.54
CA ALA A 71 -18.17 -10.60 1.81
C ALA A 71 -19.02 -9.44 2.38
N VAL A 72 -18.41 -8.58 3.21
CA VAL A 72 -19.05 -7.36 3.71
C VAL A 72 -19.28 -6.36 2.58
N ALA A 73 -18.27 -6.16 1.72
CA ALA A 73 -18.39 -5.30 0.55
C ALA A 73 -19.54 -5.71 -0.38
N ARG A 74 -19.71 -7.02 -0.61
CA ARG A 74 -20.85 -7.56 -1.39
C ARG A 74 -22.20 -7.31 -0.71
N THR A 75 -22.29 -7.49 0.60
CA THR A 75 -23.52 -7.21 1.36
C THR A 75 -23.90 -5.73 1.23
N CYS A 76 -22.93 -4.82 1.36
CA CYS A 76 -23.13 -3.38 1.18
C CYS A 76 -23.57 -3.03 -0.25
N TYR A 77 -22.97 -3.66 -1.26
CA TYR A 77 -23.39 -3.51 -2.66
C TYR A 77 -24.86 -3.90 -2.84
N GLU A 78 -25.25 -5.09 -2.39
CA GLU A 78 -26.63 -5.61 -2.49
C GLU A 78 -27.63 -4.70 -1.78
N ALA A 79 -27.28 -4.18 -0.60
CA ALA A 79 -28.11 -3.25 0.15
C ALA A 79 -28.30 -1.90 -0.57
N SER A 80 -27.26 -1.41 -1.24
CA SER A 80 -27.30 -0.11 -1.97
C SER A 80 -28.03 -0.17 -3.31
N LEU A 81 -28.09 -1.35 -3.95
CA LEU A 81 -28.65 -1.54 -5.29
C LEU A 81 -30.08 -1.05 -5.49
N PRO A 82 -31.07 -1.37 -4.62
CA PRO A 82 -32.44 -0.88 -4.77
C PRO A 82 -32.63 0.57 -4.31
N LEU A 83 -31.64 1.17 -3.66
CA LEU A 83 -31.74 2.49 -3.04
C LEU A 83 -31.18 3.61 -3.93
N ALA A 84 -30.25 3.30 -4.84
CA ALA A 84 -29.55 4.28 -5.67
C ALA A 84 -30.50 5.10 -6.55
N ALA A 85 -30.56 6.42 -6.31
CA ALA A 85 -31.57 7.28 -6.93
C ALA A 85 -30.99 8.30 -7.93
N THR A 86 -29.74 8.73 -7.74
CA THR A 86 -29.07 9.68 -8.65
C THR A 86 -28.06 8.99 -9.58
N PRO A 87 -27.71 9.58 -10.73
CA PRO A 87 -26.67 9.04 -11.62
C PRO A 87 -25.32 8.80 -10.91
N ARG A 88 -24.91 9.74 -10.05
CA ARG A 88 -23.69 9.62 -9.23
C ARG A 88 -23.73 8.41 -8.30
N GLU A 89 -24.83 8.24 -7.57
CA GLU A 89 -25.02 7.08 -6.67
C GLU A 89 -25.05 5.76 -7.45
N GLN A 90 -25.74 5.71 -8.58
CA GLN A 90 -25.78 4.53 -9.44
C GLN A 90 -24.38 4.15 -9.95
N ALA A 91 -23.57 5.13 -10.35
CA ALA A 91 -22.20 4.90 -10.77
C ALA A 91 -21.33 4.37 -9.61
N HIS A 92 -21.48 4.92 -8.41
CA HIS A 92 -20.79 4.42 -7.21
C HIS A 92 -21.17 2.98 -6.88
N VAL A 93 -22.47 2.66 -6.87
CA VAL A 93 -22.96 1.30 -6.64
C VAL A 93 -22.41 0.34 -7.70
N ALA A 94 -22.36 0.75 -8.97
CA ALA A 94 -21.75 -0.05 -10.03
C ALA A 94 -20.24 -0.28 -9.78
N ALA A 95 -19.50 0.75 -9.38
CA ALA A 95 -18.08 0.63 -9.06
C ALA A 95 -17.84 -0.30 -7.86
N LEU A 96 -18.67 -0.20 -6.81
CA LEU A 96 -18.61 -1.10 -5.65
C LEU A 96 -18.91 -2.54 -6.05
N GLY A 97 -19.91 -2.77 -6.90
CA GLY A 97 -20.22 -4.10 -7.42
C GLY A 97 -19.05 -4.73 -8.18
N ARG A 98 -18.31 -3.93 -8.97
CA ARG A 98 -17.07 -4.40 -9.62
C ARG A 98 -15.98 -4.73 -8.63
N LEU A 99 -15.75 -3.86 -7.64
CA LEU A 99 -14.73 -4.09 -6.61
C LEU A 99 -15.04 -5.34 -5.79
N ALA A 100 -16.28 -5.51 -5.31
CA ALA A 100 -16.73 -6.66 -4.54
C ALA A 100 -16.67 -7.98 -5.33
N ALA A 101 -16.63 -7.92 -6.66
CA ALA A 101 -16.44 -9.07 -7.55
C ALA A 101 -14.96 -9.29 -7.95
N GLY A 102 -14.00 -8.58 -7.34
CA GLY A 102 -12.57 -8.69 -7.64
C GLY A 102 -12.12 -7.95 -8.91
N GLY A 103 -12.97 -7.10 -9.49
CA GLY A 103 -12.67 -6.29 -10.67
C GLY A 103 -12.15 -4.89 -10.34
N TRP A 104 -10.95 -4.81 -9.77
CA TRP A 104 -10.25 -3.58 -9.40
C TRP A 104 -10.10 -2.60 -10.57
N HIS A 105 -9.60 -3.05 -11.72
CA HIS A 105 -9.43 -2.19 -12.90
C HIS A 105 -10.77 -1.68 -13.46
N GLN A 106 -11.84 -2.47 -13.35
CA GLN A 106 -13.17 -2.04 -13.79
C GLN A 106 -13.75 -1.00 -12.82
N ALA A 107 -13.60 -1.23 -11.51
CA ALA A 107 -13.99 -0.26 -10.49
C ALA A 107 -13.23 1.06 -10.63
N ALA A 108 -11.92 1.02 -10.88
CA ALA A 108 -11.08 2.21 -11.08
C ALA A 108 -11.56 3.10 -12.22
N ARG A 109 -12.00 2.50 -13.34
CA ARG A 109 -12.54 3.22 -14.51
C ARG A 109 -13.87 3.89 -14.19
N LEU A 110 -14.78 3.19 -13.51
CA LEU A 110 -16.05 3.78 -13.09
C LEU A 110 -15.83 4.94 -12.10
N LEU A 111 -14.91 4.80 -11.15
CA LEU A 111 -14.55 5.88 -10.23
C LEU A 111 -13.84 7.05 -10.94
N GLU A 112 -13.14 6.77 -12.04
CA GLU A 112 -12.57 7.82 -12.90
C GLU A 112 -13.67 8.60 -13.59
N ASP A 113 -14.65 7.92 -14.19
CA ASP A 113 -15.80 8.58 -14.83
C ASP A 113 -16.56 9.45 -13.83
N ILE A 114 -16.79 8.96 -12.60
CA ILE A 114 -17.41 9.75 -11.52
C ILE A 114 -16.55 10.98 -11.19
N ALA A 115 -15.24 10.83 -11.03
CA ALA A 115 -14.36 11.95 -10.68
C ALA A 115 -14.24 12.99 -11.81
N ILE A 116 -14.47 12.61 -13.07
CA ILE A 116 -14.51 13.55 -14.21
C ILE A 116 -15.83 14.34 -14.19
N GLU A 117 -16.96 13.67 -13.98
CA GLU A 117 -18.27 14.31 -13.98
C GLU A 117 -18.52 15.13 -12.70
N PHE A 118 -18.04 14.63 -11.56
CA PHE A 118 -18.17 15.20 -10.22
C PHE A 118 -16.79 15.41 -9.58
N PRO A 119 -16.00 16.40 -10.01
CA PRO A 119 -14.61 16.59 -9.55
C PRO A 119 -14.50 16.93 -8.05
N LEU A 120 -15.60 17.29 -7.39
CA LEU A 120 -15.66 17.53 -5.94
C LEU A 120 -16.12 16.30 -5.15
N ASP A 121 -16.35 15.15 -5.78
CA ASP A 121 -16.64 13.90 -5.07
C ASP A 121 -15.34 13.33 -4.47
N ALA A 122 -15.09 13.70 -3.22
CA ALA A 122 -13.91 13.27 -2.48
C ALA A 122 -13.83 11.75 -2.31
N LEU A 123 -14.97 11.06 -2.19
CA LEU A 123 -14.99 9.61 -2.00
C LEU A 123 -14.57 8.91 -3.30
N ALA A 124 -15.09 9.34 -4.45
CA ALA A 124 -14.69 8.80 -5.75
C ALA A 124 -13.18 8.98 -6.00
N LEU A 125 -12.65 10.16 -5.66
CA LEU A 125 -11.22 10.45 -5.77
C LEU A 125 -10.39 9.55 -4.85
N GLN A 126 -10.76 9.46 -3.57
CA GLN A 126 -9.99 8.72 -2.58
C GLN A 126 -10.04 7.20 -2.82
N THR A 127 -11.22 6.63 -3.06
CA THR A 127 -11.36 5.21 -3.38
C THR A 127 -10.65 4.86 -4.69
N GLY A 128 -10.81 5.69 -5.73
CA GLY A 128 -10.13 5.49 -7.01
C GLY A 128 -8.61 5.52 -6.87
N HIS A 129 -8.08 6.48 -6.10
CA HIS A 129 -6.66 6.61 -5.83
C HIS A 129 -6.10 5.39 -5.07
N GLN A 130 -6.83 4.85 -4.09
CA GLN A 130 -6.43 3.61 -3.42
C GLN A 130 -6.39 2.42 -4.40
N ILE A 131 -7.38 2.27 -5.28
CA ILE A 131 -7.35 1.22 -6.31
C ILE A 131 -6.17 1.41 -7.27
N ASP A 132 -5.87 2.65 -7.67
CA ASP A 132 -4.71 2.94 -8.52
C ASP A 132 -3.39 2.53 -7.81
N PHE A 133 -3.29 2.66 -6.49
CA PHE A 133 -2.17 2.16 -5.70
C PHE A 133 -2.10 0.62 -5.70
N PHE A 134 -3.20 -0.06 -5.39
CA PHE A 134 -3.26 -1.53 -5.35
C PHE A 134 -3.05 -2.19 -6.73
N THR A 135 -3.31 -1.46 -7.82
CA THR A 135 -3.05 -1.91 -9.20
C THR A 135 -1.71 -1.40 -9.77
N GLY A 136 -0.96 -0.62 -8.98
CA GLY A 136 0.33 -0.03 -9.37
C GLY A 136 0.26 0.95 -10.55
N ASN A 137 -0.87 1.63 -10.72
CA ASN A 137 -1.08 2.59 -11.79
C ASN A 137 -0.61 4.00 -11.38
N ALA A 138 0.71 4.20 -11.35
CA ALA A 138 1.34 5.47 -10.96
C ALA A 138 0.85 6.68 -11.78
N ARG A 139 0.56 6.47 -13.08
CA ARG A 139 -0.02 7.53 -13.91
C ARG A 139 -1.37 7.98 -13.36
N MET A 140 -2.23 7.05 -12.99
CA MET A 140 -3.56 7.36 -12.49
C MET A 140 -3.56 7.91 -11.07
N LEU A 141 -2.63 7.48 -10.20
CA LEU A 141 -2.37 8.14 -8.90
C LEU A 141 -2.18 9.66 -9.09
N ARG A 142 -1.38 10.06 -10.09
CA ARG A 142 -1.16 11.48 -10.43
C ARG A 142 -2.35 12.13 -11.16
N ASP A 143 -2.86 11.47 -12.21
CA ASP A 143 -3.75 12.11 -13.20
C ASP A 143 -5.22 12.11 -12.79
N ARG A 144 -5.67 11.18 -11.92
CA ARG A 144 -7.00 11.23 -11.31
C ARG A 144 -7.17 12.51 -10.51
N ILE A 145 -6.21 12.75 -9.61
CA ILE A 145 -6.23 13.93 -8.75
C ILE A 145 -5.93 15.19 -9.55
N GLY A 146 -4.96 15.13 -10.48
CA GLY A 146 -4.58 16.27 -11.30
C GLY A 146 -5.72 16.83 -12.16
N ARG A 147 -6.65 15.98 -12.60
CA ARG A 147 -7.86 16.40 -13.33
C ARG A 147 -8.89 17.09 -12.44
N ALA A 148 -9.06 16.63 -11.21
CA ALA A 148 -10.01 17.22 -10.27
C ALA A 148 -9.47 18.51 -9.64
N LEU A 149 -8.15 18.59 -9.40
CA LEU A 149 -7.47 19.65 -8.65
C LEU A 149 -7.88 21.09 -9.03
N PRO A 150 -8.10 21.47 -10.30
CA PRO A 150 -8.57 22.82 -10.65
C PRO A 150 -9.92 23.23 -10.05
N SER A 151 -10.75 22.25 -9.64
CA SER A 151 -12.03 22.50 -8.97
C SER A 151 -11.88 22.71 -7.47
N TRP A 152 -10.74 22.34 -6.89
CA TRP A 152 -10.47 22.38 -5.46
C TRP A 152 -9.70 23.64 -5.07
N GLN A 153 -10.07 24.25 -3.93
CA GLN A 153 -9.48 25.49 -3.45
C GLN A 153 -9.11 25.40 -1.98
N SER A 154 -8.15 26.22 -1.57
CA SER A 154 -7.81 26.40 -0.16
C SER A 154 -9.05 26.82 0.65
N GLY A 155 -9.26 26.18 1.81
CA GLY A 155 -10.42 26.39 2.67
C GLY A 155 -11.60 25.47 2.38
N MET A 156 -11.61 24.73 1.26
CA MET A 156 -12.62 23.68 1.05
C MET A 156 -12.39 22.50 2.02
N PRO A 157 -13.46 21.94 2.62
CA PRO A 157 -13.34 20.73 3.45
C PRO A 157 -12.65 19.59 2.67
N GLY A 158 -11.66 18.93 3.28
CA GLY A 158 -10.92 17.84 2.64
C GLY A 158 -9.84 18.26 1.63
N TYR A 159 -9.58 19.55 1.43
CA TYR A 159 -8.55 20.01 0.49
C TYR A 159 -7.14 19.45 0.81
N HIS A 160 -6.81 19.27 2.09
CA HIS A 160 -5.55 18.64 2.51
C HIS A 160 -5.38 17.24 1.90
N ALA A 161 -6.44 16.42 1.90
CA ALA A 161 -6.39 15.06 1.38
C ALA A 161 -6.18 15.04 -0.14
N ILE A 162 -6.74 16.01 -0.86
CA ILE A 162 -6.51 16.18 -2.30
C ILE A 162 -5.04 16.51 -2.57
N LEU A 163 -4.45 17.41 -1.77
CA LEU A 163 -3.02 17.73 -1.86
C LEU A 163 -2.14 16.53 -1.50
N GLY A 164 -2.49 15.77 -0.46
CA GLY A 164 -1.77 14.56 -0.04
C GLY A 164 -1.79 13.47 -1.11
N MET A 165 -2.94 13.19 -1.71
CA MET A 165 -3.05 12.25 -2.83
C MET A 165 -2.28 12.74 -4.07
N GLN A 166 -2.38 14.03 -4.41
CA GLN A 166 -1.58 14.60 -5.51
C GLN A 166 -0.08 14.48 -5.25
N ALA A 167 0.36 14.71 -4.01
CA ALA A 167 1.75 14.59 -3.61
C ALA A 167 2.26 13.16 -3.83
N PHE A 168 1.51 12.16 -3.36
CA PHE A 168 1.86 10.75 -3.55
C PHE A 168 1.91 10.36 -5.03
N GLY A 169 0.91 10.75 -5.83
CA GLY A 169 0.91 10.47 -7.26
C GLY A 169 2.06 11.13 -8.03
N LEU A 170 2.49 12.33 -7.61
CA LEU A 170 3.68 12.99 -8.19
C LEU A 170 4.97 12.27 -7.82
N GLU A 171 5.09 11.80 -6.57
CA GLU A 171 6.25 11.07 -6.08
C GLU A 171 6.42 9.72 -6.80
N GLU A 172 5.35 8.94 -6.96
CA GLU A 172 5.40 7.66 -7.69
C GLU A 172 5.72 7.85 -9.20
N MET A 173 5.60 9.09 -9.71
CA MET A 173 5.98 9.49 -11.06
C MET A 173 7.35 10.21 -11.15
N GLY A 174 8.07 10.34 -10.03
CA GLY A 174 9.40 10.95 -9.96
C GLY A 174 9.43 12.49 -9.91
N ASP A 175 8.30 13.17 -9.78
CA ASP A 175 8.23 14.63 -9.63
C ASP A 175 8.35 15.04 -8.14
N TYR A 176 9.49 14.68 -7.56
CA TYR A 176 9.75 14.74 -6.12
C TYR A 176 9.65 16.15 -5.52
N ALA A 177 10.14 17.17 -6.22
CA ALA A 177 10.13 18.54 -5.70
C ALA A 177 8.70 19.09 -5.54
N ARG A 178 7.83 18.80 -6.52
CA ARG A 178 6.41 19.19 -6.42
C ARG A 178 5.66 18.32 -5.42
N ALA A 179 5.96 17.03 -5.38
CA ALA A 179 5.40 16.11 -4.38
C ALA A 179 5.68 16.59 -2.95
N GLU A 180 6.94 16.88 -2.61
CA GLU A 180 7.33 17.35 -1.28
C GLU A 180 6.60 18.64 -0.91
N LYS A 181 6.54 19.61 -1.84
CA LYS A 181 5.85 20.88 -1.61
C LYS A 181 4.37 20.66 -1.27
N LEU A 182 3.65 19.86 -2.06
CA LEU A 182 2.22 19.63 -1.85
C LEU A 182 1.96 18.80 -0.59
N GLY A 183 2.79 17.79 -0.31
CA GLY A 183 2.65 16.95 0.87
C GLY A 183 2.87 17.75 2.16
N ARG A 184 3.89 18.64 2.19
CA ARG A 184 4.09 19.56 3.33
C ARG A 184 2.93 20.52 3.51
N MET A 185 2.42 21.10 2.42
CA MET A 185 1.25 21.97 2.47
C MET A 185 0.00 21.25 3.01
N ALA A 186 -0.19 19.97 2.66
CA ALA A 186 -1.29 19.17 3.18
C ALA A 186 -1.17 18.97 4.69
N VAL A 187 0.02 18.59 5.19
CA VAL A 187 0.29 18.44 6.63
C VAL A 187 0.16 19.77 7.38
N ASP A 188 0.54 20.89 6.78
CA ASP A 188 0.36 22.22 7.38
C ASP A 188 -1.13 22.58 7.55
N ILE A 189 -2.00 22.13 6.64
CA ILE A 189 -3.46 22.34 6.71
C ILE A 189 -4.10 21.38 7.72
N GLU A 190 -3.73 20.10 7.68
CA GLU A 190 -4.23 19.04 8.56
C GLU A 190 -3.07 18.17 9.04
N PRO A 191 -2.51 18.44 10.23
CA PRO A 191 -1.37 17.69 10.76
C PRO A 191 -1.63 16.19 10.97
N ARG A 192 -2.91 15.77 11.05
CA ARG A 192 -3.27 14.35 11.16
C ARG A 192 -3.39 13.63 9.82
N ASP A 193 -3.11 14.27 8.69
CA ASP A 193 -3.13 13.63 7.38
C ASP A 193 -1.96 12.64 7.25
N GLY A 194 -2.22 11.37 7.61
CA GLY A 194 -1.23 10.31 7.57
C GLY A 194 -0.75 9.97 6.16
N TRP A 195 -1.57 10.23 5.12
CA TRP A 195 -1.22 9.96 3.72
C TRP A 195 -0.29 11.03 3.16
N ALA A 196 -0.50 12.30 3.53
CA ALA A 196 0.42 13.38 3.19
C ALA A 196 1.78 13.25 3.91
N GLN A 197 1.76 12.89 5.20
CA GLN A 197 2.98 12.57 5.96
C GLN A 197 3.79 11.47 5.26
N HIS A 198 3.08 10.40 4.85
CA HIS A 198 3.61 9.27 4.10
C HIS A 198 4.22 9.69 2.76
N ALA A 199 3.52 10.51 1.96
CA ALA A 199 4.01 10.97 0.66
C ALA A 199 5.33 11.75 0.75
N VAL A 200 5.51 12.58 1.79
CA VAL A 200 6.78 13.31 2.00
C VAL A 200 7.90 12.35 2.44
N ALA A 201 7.61 11.36 3.28
CA ALA A 201 8.59 10.33 3.65
C ALA A 201 9.09 9.56 2.40
N HIS A 202 8.16 9.22 1.53
CA HIS A 202 8.41 8.63 0.22
C HIS A 202 9.40 9.42 -0.63
N VAL A 203 9.20 10.75 -0.75
CA VAL A 203 10.16 11.62 -1.46
C VAL A 203 11.57 11.49 -0.88
N MET A 204 11.70 11.51 0.45
CA MET A 204 13.01 11.42 1.10
C MET A 204 13.66 10.06 0.85
N GLU A 205 12.88 8.99 0.85
CA GLU A 205 13.37 7.62 0.60
C GLU A 205 13.90 7.51 -0.83
N MET A 206 13.09 7.93 -1.81
CA MET A 206 13.43 7.81 -3.22
C MET A 206 14.58 8.74 -3.65
N GLN A 207 14.81 9.84 -2.94
CA GLN A 207 15.93 10.75 -3.19
C GLN A 207 17.19 10.46 -2.37
N SER A 208 17.24 9.35 -1.62
CA SER A 208 18.36 9.05 -0.71
C SER A 208 18.66 10.17 0.29
N ARG A 209 17.60 10.78 0.85
CA ARG A 209 17.66 11.84 1.87
C ARG A 209 17.29 11.31 3.24
N GLN A 210 17.89 10.20 3.65
CA GLN A 210 17.51 9.46 4.88
C GLN A 210 17.50 10.35 6.14
N LYS A 211 18.49 11.24 6.29
CA LYS A 211 18.57 12.13 7.46
C LYS A 211 17.41 13.14 7.51
N ASP A 212 17.03 13.68 6.36
CA ASP A 212 15.87 14.57 6.24
C ASP A 212 14.57 13.80 6.51
N GLY A 213 14.47 12.57 6.01
CA GLY A 213 13.38 11.64 6.30
C GLY A 213 13.23 11.33 7.78
N ILE A 214 14.32 11.02 8.48
CA ILE A 214 14.33 10.80 9.94
C ILE A 214 13.86 12.06 10.67
N ALA A 215 14.39 13.24 10.31
CA ALA A 215 13.98 14.50 10.91
C ALA A 215 12.49 14.78 10.69
N TRP A 216 11.99 14.53 9.48
CA TRP A 216 10.58 14.69 9.12
C TRP A 216 9.67 13.78 9.97
N MET A 217 9.97 12.48 10.05
CA MET A 217 9.15 11.54 10.80
C MET A 217 9.19 11.80 12.31
N ARG A 218 10.32 12.27 12.83
CA ARG A 218 10.49 12.56 14.26
C ARG A 218 10.04 13.96 14.69
N ALA A 219 9.68 14.85 13.76
CA ALA A 219 9.29 16.22 14.09
C ALA A 219 8.02 16.29 14.95
N ASN A 220 7.01 15.47 14.63
CA ASN A 220 5.77 15.40 15.40
C ASN A 220 5.11 14.00 15.31
N PRO A 221 5.66 12.98 15.99
CA PRO A 221 5.15 11.61 15.92
C PRO A 221 3.69 11.48 16.36
N GLU A 222 3.26 12.23 17.36
CA GLU A 222 1.89 12.14 17.88
C GLU A 222 0.84 12.50 16.82
N ALA A 223 1.14 13.46 15.94
CA ALA A 223 0.19 13.93 14.93
C ALA A 223 -0.18 12.83 13.92
N TRP A 224 0.79 12.04 13.47
CA TRP A 224 0.59 11.01 12.45
C TRP A 224 0.44 9.59 13.00
N THR A 225 0.67 9.37 14.31
CA THR A 225 0.50 8.04 14.93
C THR A 225 -0.83 7.84 15.63
N LYS A 226 -1.35 8.88 16.31
CA LYS A 226 -2.49 8.70 17.21
C LYS A 226 -3.74 8.23 16.47
N GLU A 227 -4.18 7.02 16.81
CA GLU A 227 -5.36 6.35 16.23
C GLU A 227 -5.28 6.22 14.71
N SER A 228 -4.06 6.13 14.13
CA SER A 228 -3.87 6.10 12.68
C SER A 228 -3.73 4.68 12.14
N PHE A 229 -4.45 4.38 11.07
CA PHE A 229 -4.28 3.14 10.31
C PHE A 229 -2.94 3.06 9.58
N LEU A 230 -2.28 4.21 9.36
CA LEU A 230 -0.98 4.29 8.69
C LEU A 230 0.19 4.37 9.67
N GLN A 231 -0.05 4.31 11.00
CA GLN A 231 1.03 4.48 11.97
C GLN A 231 2.17 3.47 11.75
N VAL A 232 1.85 2.19 11.55
CA VAL A 232 2.84 1.12 11.37
C VAL A 232 3.62 1.35 10.08
N HIS A 233 2.92 1.69 9.01
CA HIS A 233 3.53 1.96 7.72
C HIS A 233 4.45 3.20 7.72
N ASN A 234 4.06 4.23 8.45
CA ASN A 234 4.90 5.42 8.65
C ASN A 234 6.12 5.11 9.54
N TRP A 235 5.98 4.30 10.58
CA TRP A 235 7.14 3.80 11.34
C TRP A 235 8.05 2.91 10.48
N TRP A 236 7.49 2.16 9.54
CA TRP A 236 8.24 1.35 8.57
C TRP A 236 9.12 2.22 7.67
N HIS A 237 8.62 3.34 7.16
CA HIS A 237 9.46 4.31 6.42
C HIS A 237 10.62 4.84 7.27
N LEU A 238 10.36 5.16 8.54
CA LEU A 238 11.44 5.56 9.44
C LEU A 238 12.50 4.45 9.59
N ALA A 239 12.07 3.19 9.67
CA ALA A 239 12.98 2.05 9.71
C ALA A 239 13.77 1.88 8.40
N LEU A 240 13.19 2.17 7.23
CA LEU A 240 13.92 2.17 5.96
C LEU A 240 15.04 3.21 5.93
N PHE A 241 14.80 4.42 6.46
CA PHE A 241 15.87 5.42 6.53
C PHE A 241 17.05 4.95 7.38
N HIS A 242 16.76 4.38 8.55
CA HIS A 242 17.78 3.80 9.42
C HIS A 242 18.47 2.59 8.76
N TYR A 243 17.74 1.77 8.01
CA TYR A 243 18.28 0.62 7.29
C TYR A 243 19.29 1.03 6.21
N ASP A 244 18.98 2.02 5.37
CA ASP A 244 19.91 2.47 4.33
C ASP A 244 21.18 3.09 4.94
N LEU A 245 21.06 3.73 6.12
CA LEU A 245 22.20 4.24 6.88
C LEU A 245 23.04 3.15 7.60
N GLY A 246 22.59 1.89 7.59
CA GLY A 246 23.26 0.79 8.30
C GLY A 246 23.04 0.79 9.82
N GLU A 247 22.03 1.52 10.31
CA GLU A 247 21.71 1.68 11.73
C GLU A 247 20.82 0.52 12.22
N THR A 248 21.34 -0.69 12.19
CA THR A 248 20.61 -1.95 12.44
C THR A 248 19.87 -1.98 13.79
N GLU A 249 20.50 -1.49 14.86
CA GLU A 249 19.88 -1.47 16.19
C GLU A 249 18.61 -0.61 16.22
N GLN A 250 18.61 0.50 15.48
CA GLN A 250 17.47 1.41 15.37
C GLN A 250 16.34 0.75 14.56
N VAL A 251 16.68 0.03 13.50
CA VAL A 251 15.71 -0.77 12.72
C VAL A 251 15.04 -1.83 13.61
N LEU A 252 15.83 -2.58 14.38
CA LEU A 252 15.30 -3.61 15.28
C LEU A 252 14.46 -3.01 16.42
N ALA A 253 14.85 -1.88 17.00
CA ALA A 253 14.06 -1.19 18.00
C ALA A 253 12.71 -0.71 17.47
N LEU A 254 12.65 -0.22 16.22
CA LEU A 254 11.40 0.15 15.56
C LEU A 254 10.55 -1.09 15.24
N TYR A 255 11.18 -2.18 14.81
CA TYR A 255 10.53 -3.46 14.58
C TYR A 255 9.84 -3.98 15.86
N ASP A 256 10.60 -4.06 16.95
CA ASP A 256 10.13 -4.62 18.23
C ASP A 256 9.16 -3.72 18.98
N GLY A 257 9.19 -2.41 18.71
CA GLY A 257 8.27 -1.45 19.27
C GLY A 257 7.09 -1.19 18.34
N PRO A 258 7.07 -0.04 17.63
CA PRO A 258 5.88 0.44 16.96
C PRO A 258 5.46 -0.34 15.70
N ILE A 259 6.34 -1.12 15.05
CA ILE A 259 5.97 -1.84 13.82
C ILE A 259 5.31 -3.18 14.15
N TYR A 260 5.92 -3.97 15.05
CA TYR A 260 5.48 -5.34 15.31
C TYR A 260 5.51 -5.76 16.78
N GLY A 261 5.66 -4.82 17.72
CA GLY A 261 5.63 -5.09 19.16
C GLY A 261 4.27 -5.64 19.63
N GLU A 262 3.18 -5.08 19.10
CA GLU A 262 1.81 -5.56 19.36
C GLU A 262 1.45 -6.82 18.56
N ARG A 263 2.31 -7.24 17.61
CA ARG A 263 2.12 -8.43 16.76
C ARG A 263 0.76 -8.46 16.08
N SER A 264 0.42 -7.35 15.42
CA SER A 264 -0.81 -7.22 14.66
C SER A 264 -0.98 -8.36 13.65
N THR A 265 -2.22 -8.80 13.46
CA THR A 265 -2.61 -9.80 12.43
C THR A 265 -3.16 -9.17 11.17
N LEU A 266 -3.20 -7.82 11.08
CA LEU A 266 -3.63 -7.12 9.88
C LEU A 266 -2.58 -7.30 8.79
N ALA A 267 -3.03 -7.66 7.58
CA ALA A 267 -2.13 -7.96 6.47
C ALA A 267 -1.18 -6.80 6.15
N LEU A 268 -1.68 -5.56 6.16
CA LEU A 268 -0.89 -4.34 5.95
C LEU A 268 0.33 -4.27 6.89
N ASN A 269 0.12 -4.50 8.18
CA ASN A 269 1.18 -4.42 9.19
C ASN A 269 2.17 -5.59 9.06
N MET A 270 1.67 -6.78 8.72
CA MET A 270 2.52 -7.96 8.52
C MET A 270 3.37 -7.86 7.24
N VAL A 271 2.87 -7.19 6.20
CA VAL A 271 3.64 -6.88 4.98
C VAL A 271 4.86 -6.03 5.33
N ASP A 272 4.68 -4.95 6.10
CA ASP A 272 5.77 -4.07 6.53
C ASP A 272 6.79 -4.81 7.41
N ALA A 273 6.31 -5.62 8.35
CA ALA A 273 7.16 -6.45 9.21
C ALA A 273 7.99 -7.45 8.38
N SER A 274 7.36 -8.17 7.44
CA SER A 274 8.04 -9.12 6.53
C SER A 274 9.13 -8.41 5.72
N ALA A 275 8.81 -7.24 5.18
CA ALA A 275 9.68 -6.46 4.33
C ALA A 275 10.94 -5.95 5.06
N ILE A 276 10.83 -5.59 6.35
CA ILE A 276 11.99 -5.19 7.18
C ILE A 276 12.86 -6.40 7.51
N LEU A 277 12.27 -7.48 8.01
CA LEU A 277 13.06 -8.67 8.36
C LEU A 277 13.76 -9.26 7.14
N TRP A 278 13.11 -9.23 5.97
CA TRP A 278 13.74 -9.71 4.74
C TRP A 278 14.94 -8.86 4.34
N ARG A 279 14.84 -7.52 4.41
CA ARG A 279 15.96 -6.59 4.17
C ARG A 279 17.16 -6.87 5.10
N LEU A 280 16.89 -7.12 6.38
CA LEU A 280 17.91 -7.50 7.36
C LEU A 280 18.53 -8.87 7.02
N HIS A 281 17.71 -9.85 6.64
CA HIS A 281 18.14 -11.18 6.23
C HIS A 281 19.03 -11.16 4.96
N LEU A 282 18.68 -10.36 3.96
CA LEU A 282 19.52 -10.16 2.78
C LEU A 282 20.90 -9.61 3.16
N GLY A 283 20.93 -8.68 4.12
CA GLY A 283 22.16 -8.11 4.69
C GLY A 283 22.93 -9.03 5.65
N GLY A 284 22.45 -10.27 5.90
CA GLY A 284 23.11 -11.23 6.79
C GLY A 284 22.97 -10.92 8.28
N VAL A 285 22.01 -10.07 8.67
CA VAL A 285 21.73 -9.76 10.08
C VAL A 285 20.93 -10.90 10.71
N ASP A 286 21.37 -11.35 11.89
CA ASP A 286 20.58 -12.28 12.71
C ASP A 286 19.39 -11.55 13.35
N VAL A 287 18.19 -11.91 12.93
CA VAL A 287 16.94 -11.34 13.45
C VAL A 287 16.33 -12.16 14.60
N GLY A 288 16.99 -13.22 15.04
CA GLY A 288 16.58 -14.05 16.17
C GLY A 288 15.19 -14.67 16.00
N PRO A 289 14.32 -14.65 17.03
CA PRO A 289 13.03 -15.35 17.00
C PRO A 289 11.93 -14.62 16.21
N ARG A 290 12.22 -13.46 15.60
CA ARG A 290 11.21 -12.57 14.99
C ARG A 290 10.47 -13.23 13.83
N TRP A 291 11.15 -14.06 13.04
CA TRP A 291 10.53 -14.81 11.96
C TRP A 291 9.42 -15.75 12.42
N ALA A 292 9.65 -16.52 13.48
CA ALA A 292 8.68 -17.50 13.97
C ALA A 292 7.38 -16.83 14.43
N ALA A 293 7.49 -15.68 15.11
CA ALA A 293 6.33 -14.91 15.56
C ALA A 293 5.53 -14.32 14.39
N LEU A 294 6.22 -13.82 13.35
CA LEU A 294 5.57 -13.28 12.16
C LEU A 294 4.91 -14.36 11.30
N ALA A 295 5.61 -15.47 11.04
CA ALA A 295 5.08 -16.62 10.31
C ALA A 295 3.82 -17.19 10.99
N ALA A 296 3.81 -17.30 12.32
CA ALA A 296 2.64 -17.77 13.07
C ALA A 296 1.40 -16.85 12.98
N ASN A 297 1.57 -15.57 12.63
CA ASN A 297 0.44 -14.68 12.36
C ASN A 297 0.01 -14.75 10.90
N TRP A 298 0.95 -14.87 9.95
CA TRP A 298 0.62 -15.05 8.54
C TRP A 298 -0.21 -16.32 8.29
N THR A 299 -0.02 -17.40 9.05
CA THR A 299 -0.86 -18.61 8.94
C THR A 299 -2.32 -18.41 9.36
N LYS A 300 -2.64 -17.31 10.05
CA LYS A 300 -4.02 -16.94 10.43
C LYS A 300 -4.71 -16.11 9.36
N ALA A 301 -3.94 -15.52 8.44
CA ALA A 301 -4.47 -14.72 7.35
C ALA A 301 -4.84 -15.61 6.15
N SER A 302 -5.84 -15.15 5.39
CA SER A 302 -6.24 -15.79 4.15
C SER A 302 -5.15 -15.65 3.08
N ALA A 303 -4.78 -16.77 2.44
CA ALA A 303 -3.85 -16.80 1.30
C ALA A 303 -4.58 -16.74 -0.05
N GLY A 304 -3.87 -16.31 -1.10
CA GLY A 304 -4.36 -16.31 -2.48
C GLY A 304 -5.42 -15.25 -2.78
N ASN A 305 -5.65 -14.29 -1.86
CA ASN A 305 -6.62 -13.20 -2.05
C ASN A 305 -5.97 -11.94 -2.66
N TYR A 306 -4.70 -11.69 -2.34
CA TYR A 306 -3.93 -10.58 -2.89
C TYR A 306 -2.45 -10.97 -3.03
N ALA A 307 -1.99 -11.05 -4.27
CA ALA A 307 -0.67 -11.55 -4.64
C ALA A 307 0.50 -10.82 -3.93
N PHE A 308 0.33 -9.54 -3.61
CA PHE A 308 1.33 -8.76 -2.87
C PHE A 308 1.50 -9.27 -1.44
N ASN A 309 0.39 -9.57 -0.75
CA ASN A 309 0.40 -10.11 0.61
C ASN A 309 1.04 -11.51 0.60
N ASP A 310 0.71 -12.33 -0.39
CA ASP A 310 1.28 -13.68 -0.54
C ASP A 310 2.81 -13.65 -0.66
N ALA A 311 3.38 -12.70 -1.43
CA ALA A 311 4.83 -12.56 -1.54
C ALA A 311 5.50 -12.25 -0.19
N HIS A 312 4.88 -11.41 0.64
CA HIS A 312 5.38 -11.05 1.97
C HIS A 312 5.17 -12.16 3.01
N ALA A 313 4.08 -12.94 2.89
CA ALA A 313 3.88 -14.15 3.67
C ALA A 313 4.98 -15.18 3.38
N MET A 314 5.35 -15.35 2.10
CA MET A 314 6.44 -16.24 1.70
C MET A 314 7.78 -15.84 2.33
N MET A 315 8.11 -14.54 2.39
CA MET A 315 9.31 -14.06 3.09
C MET A 315 9.32 -14.52 4.56
N ALA A 316 8.19 -14.40 5.26
CA ALA A 316 8.06 -14.82 6.65
C ALA A 316 8.19 -16.34 6.83
N PHE A 317 7.54 -17.13 5.97
CA PHE A 317 7.60 -18.59 6.05
C PHE A 317 8.99 -19.14 5.73
N VAL A 318 9.65 -18.59 4.70
CA VAL A 318 11.03 -18.93 4.34
C VAL A 318 11.99 -18.52 5.45
N GLY A 319 11.88 -17.28 5.95
CA GLY A 319 12.71 -16.80 7.06
C GLY A 319 12.55 -17.62 8.35
N ALA A 320 11.37 -18.19 8.58
CA ALA A 320 11.09 -19.09 9.70
C ALA A 320 11.46 -20.56 9.45
N GLY A 321 11.87 -20.93 8.23
CA GLY A 321 12.16 -22.32 7.85
C GLY A 321 10.93 -23.25 7.88
N GLN A 322 9.73 -22.71 7.63
CA GLN A 322 8.47 -23.45 7.78
C GLN A 322 7.93 -23.97 6.44
N GLU A 323 8.29 -25.20 6.09
CA GLU A 323 7.92 -25.83 4.80
C GLU A 323 6.42 -26.07 4.60
N ALA A 324 5.66 -26.35 5.66
CA ALA A 324 4.22 -26.62 5.51
C ALA A 324 3.42 -25.37 5.09
N PRO A 325 3.57 -24.20 5.74
CA PRO A 325 3.01 -22.93 5.27
C PRO A 325 3.46 -22.53 3.85
N VAL A 326 4.72 -22.78 3.49
CA VAL A 326 5.23 -22.54 2.12
C VAL A 326 4.41 -23.32 1.08
N ARG A 327 4.19 -24.63 1.30
CA ARG A 327 3.39 -25.45 0.39
C ARG A 327 1.92 -25.00 0.33
N ALA A 328 1.31 -24.74 1.47
CA ALA A 328 -0.08 -24.29 1.55
C ALA A 328 -0.29 -22.96 0.79
N LEU A 329 0.67 -22.04 0.88
CA LEU A 329 0.62 -20.77 0.14
C LEU A 329 0.72 -20.97 -1.38
N LEU A 330 1.61 -21.86 -1.84
CA LEU A 330 1.75 -22.17 -3.26
C LEU A 330 0.49 -22.88 -3.82
N GLU A 331 -0.12 -23.77 -3.04
CA GLU A 331 -1.41 -24.40 -3.36
C GLU A 331 -2.52 -23.36 -3.47
N ALA A 332 -2.60 -22.42 -2.51
CA ALA A 332 -3.57 -21.33 -2.55
C ALA A 332 -3.40 -20.41 -3.77
N GLN A 333 -2.15 -20.11 -4.16
CA GLN A 333 -1.88 -19.37 -5.40
C GLN A 333 -2.27 -20.18 -6.64
N SER A 334 -2.04 -21.50 -6.66
CA SER A 334 -2.48 -22.37 -7.74
C SER A 334 -4.00 -22.33 -7.94
N GLU A 335 -4.77 -22.31 -6.85
CA GLU A 335 -6.23 -22.13 -6.92
C GLU A 335 -6.61 -20.73 -7.41
N ALA A 336 -5.95 -19.68 -6.92
CA ALA A 336 -6.21 -18.30 -7.35
C ALA A 336 -5.97 -18.08 -8.86
N LEU A 337 -5.00 -18.80 -9.46
CA LEU A 337 -4.71 -18.74 -10.90
C LEU A 337 -5.87 -19.25 -11.79
N HIS A 338 -6.79 -20.05 -11.25
CA HIS A 338 -7.99 -20.48 -11.97
C HIS A 338 -9.13 -19.44 -11.92
N GLY A 339 -8.96 -18.36 -11.14
CA GLY A 339 -9.89 -17.25 -11.07
C GLY A 339 -9.92 -16.41 -12.35
N ASN A 340 -10.90 -15.50 -12.41
CA ASN A 340 -11.07 -14.54 -13.51
C ASN A 340 -11.12 -13.08 -13.02
N ASP A 341 -10.70 -12.85 -11.77
CA ASP A 341 -10.56 -11.54 -11.17
C ASP A 341 -9.18 -10.93 -11.45
N ASP A 342 -8.94 -9.72 -10.98
CA ASP A 342 -7.66 -9.06 -11.18
C ASP A 342 -6.53 -9.74 -10.37
N ASN A 343 -6.85 -10.36 -9.22
CA ASN A 343 -5.84 -11.06 -8.42
C ASN A 343 -5.27 -12.29 -9.14
N ALA A 344 -6.06 -13.00 -9.95
CA ALA A 344 -5.56 -14.06 -10.81
C ALA A 344 -4.46 -13.56 -11.76
N ALA A 345 -4.63 -12.35 -12.32
CA ALA A 345 -3.60 -11.72 -13.16
C ALA A 345 -2.40 -11.24 -12.35
N PHE A 346 -2.61 -10.62 -11.18
CA PHE A 346 -1.53 -10.20 -10.28
C PHE A 346 -0.66 -11.38 -9.86
N THR A 347 -1.30 -12.50 -9.50
CA THR A 347 -0.67 -13.75 -9.11
C THR A 347 0.11 -14.34 -10.27
N ARG A 348 -0.50 -14.46 -11.46
CA ARG A 348 0.16 -15.04 -12.63
C ARG A 348 1.38 -14.26 -13.09
N ASP A 349 1.22 -12.95 -13.23
CA ASP A 349 2.21 -12.10 -13.91
C ASP A 349 3.39 -11.77 -13.00
N VAL A 350 3.18 -11.61 -11.69
CA VAL A 350 4.21 -11.15 -10.74
C VAL A 350 4.25 -11.99 -9.47
N GLY A 351 3.11 -12.15 -8.79
CA GLY A 351 3.05 -12.71 -7.44
C GLY A 351 3.64 -14.12 -7.32
N HIS A 352 3.18 -15.05 -8.16
CA HIS A 352 3.61 -16.44 -8.13
C HIS A 352 5.08 -16.62 -8.54
N PRO A 353 5.58 -16.01 -9.65
CA PRO A 353 7.02 -16.00 -9.94
C PRO A 353 7.87 -15.45 -8.79
N LEU A 354 7.44 -14.35 -8.15
CA LEU A 354 8.17 -13.75 -7.03
C LEU A 354 8.15 -14.65 -5.79
N THR A 355 7.01 -15.23 -5.45
CA THR A 355 6.86 -16.20 -4.35
C THR A 355 7.79 -17.41 -4.55
N LEU A 356 7.86 -17.96 -5.76
CA LEU A 356 8.81 -19.02 -6.10
C LEU A 356 10.27 -18.56 -5.98
N ALA A 357 10.58 -17.32 -6.38
CA ALA A 357 11.92 -16.77 -6.28
C ALA A 357 12.36 -16.59 -4.82
N ILE A 358 11.48 -16.10 -3.95
CA ILE A 358 11.74 -15.95 -2.51
C ILE A 358 12.03 -17.32 -1.89
N LYS A 359 11.25 -18.35 -2.26
CA LYS A 359 11.52 -19.73 -1.82
C LYS A 359 12.89 -20.21 -2.32
N ALA A 360 13.19 -20.03 -3.61
CA ALA A 360 14.46 -20.42 -4.19
C ALA A 360 15.65 -19.72 -3.51
N PHE A 361 15.51 -18.45 -3.13
CA PHE A 361 16.52 -17.71 -2.39
C PHE A 361 16.75 -18.35 -1.02
N GLY A 362 15.68 -18.68 -0.29
CA GLY A 362 15.74 -19.37 1.00
C GLY A 362 16.39 -20.74 0.93
N ASP A 363 16.18 -21.48 -0.15
CA ASP A 363 16.81 -22.78 -0.42
C ASP A 363 18.29 -22.65 -0.82
N GLY A 364 18.82 -21.43 -0.95
CA GLY A 364 20.17 -21.15 -1.45
C GLY A 364 20.32 -21.32 -2.97
N ASN A 365 19.22 -21.49 -3.69
CA ASN A 365 19.21 -21.59 -5.16
C ASN A 365 19.13 -20.19 -5.79
N TYR A 366 20.27 -19.50 -5.74
CA TYR A 366 20.38 -18.14 -6.27
C TYR A 366 20.21 -18.06 -7.78
N ALA A 367 20.66 -19.08 -8.53
CA ALA A 367 20.47 -19.12 -9.99
C ALA A 367 18.98 -19.12 -10.37
N GLU A 368 18.17 -19.92 -9.67
CA GLU A 368 16.72 -19.96 -9.90
C GLU A 368 16.05 -18.65 -9.46
N THR A 369 16.49 -18.07 -8.35
CA THR A 369 16.03 -16.73 -7.91
C THR A 369 16.22 -15.70 -9.01
N LEU A 370 17.42 -15.64 -9.61
CA LEU A 370 17.74 -14.73 -10.71
C LEU A 370 16.87 -15.01 -11.94
N ARG A 371 16.67 -16.28 -12.29
CA ARG A 371 15.84 -16.69 -13.44
C ARG A 371 14.39 -16.22 -13.30
N LEU A 372 13.85 -16.28 -12.08
CA LEU A 372 12.46 -15.92 -11.78
C LEU A 372 12.24 -14.42 -11.63
N ILE A 373 13.16 -13.68 -11.01
CA ILE A 373 13.00 -12.23 -10.79
C ILE A 373 13.28 -11.40 -12.05
N ARG A 374 14.32 -11.75 -12.83
CA ARG A 374 14.73 -10.92 -13.98
C ARG A 374 13.58 -10.55 -14.95
N PRO A 375 12.69 -11.49 -15.36
CA PRO A 375 11.60 -11.16 -16.28
C PRO A 375 10.51 -10.26 -15.69
N ILE A 376 10.30 -10.29 -14.38
CA ILE A 376 9.18 -9.56 -13.75
C ILE A 376 9.54 -8.10 -13.38
N ARG A 377 10.83 -7.72 -13.37
CA ARG A 377 11.28 -6.37 -12.98
C ARG A 377 10.51 -5.24 -13.67
N ALA A 378 10.33 -5.35 -14.99
CA ALA A 378 9.66 -4.32 -15.80
C ALA A 378 8.16 -4.21 -15.52
N ILE A 379 7.55 -5.22 -14.89
CA ILE A 379 6.11 -5.31 -14.66
C ILE A 379 5.77 -5.46 -13.17
N ALA A 380 6.75 -5.37 -12.27
CA ALA A 380 6.57 -5.64 -10.84
C ALA A 380 5.50 -4.74 -10.20
N HIS A 381 5.23 -3.56 -10.75
CA HIS A 381 4.15 -2.69 -10.28
C HIS A 381 2.76 -3.31 -10.44
N ARG A 382 2.55 -4.27 -11.36
CA ARG A 382 1.22 -4.80 -11.71
C ARG A 382 0.44 -5.44 -10.55
N PHE A 383 1.12 -5.87 -9.49
CA PHE A 383 0.48 -6.42 -8.30
C PHE A 383 0.39 -5.43 -7.12
N GLY A 384 0.61 -4.13 -7.38
CA GLY A 384 0.52 -3.06 -6.39
C GLY A 384 1.80 -2.78 -5.59
N GLY A 385 1.61 -2.11 -4.45
CA GLY A 385 2.66 -1.55 -3.59
C GLY A 385 3.17 -0.20 -4.08
N SER A 386 4.05 0.44 -3.33
CA SER A 386 4.82 1.60 -3.77
C SER A 386 6.21 1.21 -4.29
N HIS A 387 6.96 2.16 -4.87
CA HIS A 387 8.36 1.90 -5.26
C HIS A 387 9.22 1.46 -4.07
N ALA A 388 9.07 2.14 -2.92
CA ALA A 388 9.79 1.81 -1.69
C ALA A 388 9.47 0.38 -1.21
N GLN A 389 8.22 -0.05 -1.27
CA GLN A 389 7.85 -1.41 -0.87
C GLN A 389 8.43 -2.46 -1.82
N ARG A 390 8.35 -2.22 -3.13
CA ARG A 390 8.86 -3.12 -4.17
C ARG A 390 10.38 -3.18 -4.28
N ASP A 391 11.13 -2.22 -3.70
CA ASP A 391 12.61 -2.22 -3.70
C ASP A 391 13.20 -3.54 -3.19
N VAL A 392 12.47 -4.25 -2.32
CA VAL A 392 12.84 -5.58 -1.83
C VAL A 392 13.08 -6.62 -2.94
N ILE A 393 12.43 -6.46 -4.09
CA ILE A 393 12.60 -7.34 -5.27
C ILE A 393 13.99 -7.13 -5.88
N ASP A 394 14.38 -5.87 -6.12
CA ASP A 394 15.70 -5.55 -6.65
C ASP A 394 16.80 -5.86 -5.62
N LEU A 395 16.55 -5.63 -4.33
CA LEU A 395 17.48 -6.04 -3.26
C LEU A 395 17.71 -7.55 -3.25
N THR A 396 16.64 -8.35 -3.39
CA THR A 396 16.74 -9.81 -3.46
C THR A 396 17.51 -10.25 -4.70
N LEU A 397 17.29 -9.60 -5.85
CA LEU A 397 17.99 -9.89 -7.10
C LEU A 397 19.50 -9.56 -7.00
N ILE A 398 19.85 -8.38 -6.48
CA ILE A 398 21.23 -7.97 -6.27
C ILE A 398 21.93 -8.95 -5.34
N GLU A 399 21.30 -9.29 -4.22
CA GLU A 399 21.88 -10.22 -3.24
C GLU A 399 22.03 -11.63 -3.82
N ALA A 400 21.07 -12.12 -4.61
CA ALA A 400 21.18 -13.40 -5.29
C ALA A 400 22.37 -13.42 -6.26
N ALA A 401 22.58 -12.33 -7.02
CA ALA A 401 23.72 -12.20 -7.94
C ALA A 401 25.07 -12.23 -7.21
N LEU A 402 25.14 -11.54 -6.06
CA LEU A 402 26.31 -11.52 -5.21
C LEU A 402 26.60 -12.92 -4.64
N ARG A 403 25.60 -13.58 -4.06
CA ARG A 403 25.75 -14.91 -3.44
C ARG A 403 25.95 -16.04 -4.45
N SER A 404 25.52 -15.88 -5.70
CA SER A 404 25.80 -16.83 -6.78
C SER A 404 27.21 -16.70 -7.35
N GLY A 405 27.96 -15.65 -7.00
CA GLY A 405 29.25 -15.33 -7.61
C GLY A 405 29.16 -14.87 -9.07
N ASP A 406 27.99 -14.45 -9.54
CA ASP A 406 27.83 -13.91 -10.91
C ASP A 406 28.32 -12.44 -10.92
N HIS A 407 29.65 -12.28 -10.96
CA HIS A 407 30.31 -10.98 -10.88
C HIS A 407 29.79 -9.97 -11.92
N ALA A 408 29.58 -10.42 -13.17
CA ALA A 408 29.13 -9.54 -14.25
C ALA A 408 27.72 -9.01 -13.96
N LEU A 409 26.81 -9.88 -13.53
CA LEU A 409 25.47 -9.45 -13.16
C LEU A 409 25.48 -8.58 -11.90
N ALA A 410 26.18 -9.01 -10.85
CA ALA A 410 26.25 -8.27 -9.59
C ALA A 410 26.76 -6.83 -9.81
N THR A 411 27.80 -6.68 -10.63
CA THR A 411 28.33 -5.37 -11.02
C THR A 411 27.31 -4.53 -11.78
N ALA A 412 26.62 -5.12 -12.76
CA ALA A 412 25.61 -4.41 -13.54
C ALA A 412 24.44 -3.94 -12.67
N LEU A 413 23.90 -4.79 -11.79
CA LEU A 413 22.79 -4.45 -10.92
C LEU A 413 23.18 -3.45 -9.82
N ALA A 414 24.39 -3.56 -9.27
CA ALA A 414 24.91 -2.57 -8.33
C ALA A 414 25.06 -1.19 -8.98
N ALA A 415 25.52 -1.14 -10.24
CA ALA A 415 25.61 0.09 -11.01
C ALA A 415 24.23 0.69 -11.33
N GLU A 416 23.24 -0.14 -11.70
CA GLU A 416 21.84 0.30 -11.88
C GLU A 416 21.31 0.94 -10.58
N ARG A 417 21.54 0.30 -9.43
CA ARG A 417 21.10 0.83 -8.13
C ARG A 417 21.81 2.13 -7.78
N ALA A 418 23.13 2.22 -7.97
CA ALA A 418 23.88 3.45 -7.72
C ALA A 418 23.41 4.61 -8.61
N LEU A 419 22.98 4.33 -9.85
CA LEU A 419 22.37 5.35 -10.71
C LEU A 419 21.01 5.82 -10.17
N ALA A 420 20.18 4.87 -9.71
CA ALA A 420 18.85 5.18 -9.19
C ALA A 420 18.88 5.85 -7.79
N ARG A 421 19.88 5.51 -6.97
CA ARG A 421 20.03 5.94 -5.56
C ARG A 421 21.47 6.38 -5.27
N PRO A 422 21.95 7.49 -5.87
CA PRO A 422 23.37 7.86 -5.87
C PRO A 422 23.95 8.14 -4.47
N ASP A 423 23.15 8.71 -3.56
CA ASP A 423 23.61 9.09 -2.22
C ASP A 423 23.31 8.01 -1.15
N SER A 424 22.80 6.84 -1.56
CA SER A 424 22.49 5.73 -0.65
C SER A 424 23.76 4.99 -0.21
N LEU A 425 23.94 4.83 1.11
CA LEU A 425 25.08 4.07 1.65
C LEU A 425 24.97 2.58 1.32
N LEU A 426 23.75 2.08 1.24
CA LEU A 426 23.46 0.71 0.80
C LEU A 426 23.90 0.49 -0.66
N SER A 427 23.68 1.45 -1.55
CA SER A 427 24.12 1.36 -2.95
C SER A 427 25.64 1.34 -3.07
N ALA A 428 26.33 2.14 -2.25
CA ALA A 428 27.78 2.09 -2.16
C ALA A 428 28.30 0.75 -1.60
N LEU A 429 27.58 0.15 -0.64
CA LEU A 429 27.89 -1.19 -0.10
C LEU A 429 27.80 -2.27 -1.18
N PHE A 430 26.73 -2.30 -1.97
CA PHE A 430 26.59 -3.28 -3.06
C PHE A 430 27.67 -3.11 -4.12
N SER A 431 28.04 -1.87 -4.46
CA SER A 431 29.12 -1.59 -5.41
C SER A 431 30.46 -2.15 -4.94
N ARG A 432 30.80 -1.98 -3.64
CA ARG A 432 32.01 -2.57 -3.06
C ARG A 432 31.97 -4.10 -3.08
N ARG A 433 30.88 -4.70 -2.60
CA ARG A 433 30.72 -6.17 -2.57
C ARG A 433 30.82 -6.79 -3.96
N ALA A 434 30.29 -6.13 -5.00
CA ALA A 434 30.42 -6.59 -6.37
C ALA A 434 31.87 -6.53 -6.88
N ALA A 435 32.61 -5.47 -6.55
CA ALA A 435 34.03 -5.35 -6.90
C ALA A 435 34.89 -6.44 -6.23
N ASP A 436 34.62 -6.74 -4.96
CA ASP A 436 35.35 -7.74 -4.18
C ASP A 436 35.18 -9.18 -4.73
N LEU A 437 34.14 -9.44 -5.53
CA LEU A 437 33.97 -10.73 -6.22
C LEU A 437 35.01 -10.96 -7.32
N SER A 438 35.64 -9.90 -7.85
CA SER A 438 36.69 -10.03 -8.88
C SER A 438 38.06 -10.43 -8.33
N GLU A 439 38.24 -10.33 -7.01
CA GLU A 439 39.50 -10.60 -6.32
C GLU A 439 39.59 -12.05 -5.79
N ASN A 440 38.53 -12.84 -5.91
CA ASN A 440 38.45 -14.26 -5.55
C ASN A 440 38.21 -15.14 -6.77
#